data_AF-A0A6J4R9J6-F1
#
_entry.id   AF-A0A6J4R9J6-F1
#
_cell.length_a   1.000
_cell.length_b   1.000
_cell.length_c   1.000
_cell.angle_alpha   90.00
_cell.angle_beta   90.00
_cell.angle_gamma   90.00
#
_symmetry.space_group_name_H-M   'P 1'
#
loop_
_entity.id
_entity.type
_entity.pdbx_description
1 polymer ?
#
loop_
_entity_poly.entity_id
_entity_poly.type
_entity_poly.pdbx_seq_one_letter_code
_entity_poly.pdbx_strand_id
1 'polypeptide(L)' 'MPKLEVEGVGTFAVEEGKRLVLAIEEDVSVEIMHECEGYARCTTC' A
#
# COMPACT_ATOMS: atom_id res chain seq x y z
N MET A 1 2.50 -10.40 11.30
CA MET A 1 1.72 -9.24 10.83
C MET A 1 2.53 -7.97 11.02
N PRO A 2 3.18 -7.47 9.95
CA PRO A 2 3.76 -6.13 9.95
C PRO A 2 2.71 -5.04 10.21
N LYS A 3 3.18 -3.89 10.71
CA LYS A 3 2.36 -2.68 10.90
C LYS A 3 2.69 -1.67 9.81
N LEU A 4 1.66 -1.16 9.15
CA LEU A 4 1.73 -0.07 8.18
C LEU A 4 1.14 1.18 8.80
N GLU A 5 1.94 2.25 8.91
CA GLU A 5 1.46 3.57 9.32
C GLU A 5 1.30 4.45 8.08
N VAL A 6 0.12 5.04 7.93
CA VAL A 6 -0.20 5.99 6.86
C VAL A 6 -0.53 7.32 7.51
N GLU A 7 0.26 8.35 7.18
CA GLU A 7 0.12 9.69 7.73
C GLU A 7 -1.29 10.24 7.48
N GLY A 8 -1.92 10.77 8.52
CA GLY A 8 -3.28 11.31 8.45
C GLY A 8 -4.41 10.29 8.37
N VAL A 9 -4.11 8.98 8.26
CA VAL A 9 -5.10 7.91 8.16
C VAL A 9 -5.07 6.99 9.38
N GLY A 10 -3.88 6.54 9.80
CA GLY A 10 -3.71 5.69 10.99
C GLY A 10 -2.71 4.55 10.79
N THR A 11 -2.77 3.55 11.69
CA THR A 11 -1.89 2.38 11.66
C THR A 11 -2.69 1.09 11.50
N PHE A 12 -2.30 0.25 10.56
CA PHE A 12 -3.00 -0.97 10.16
C PHE A 12 -2.09 -2.19 10.27
N ALA A 13 -2.66 -3.33 10.66
CA ALA A 13 -1.94 -4.60 10.62
C ALA A 13 -2.17 -5.25 9.26
N VAL A 14 -1.10 -5.49 8.50
CA VAL A 14 -1.19 -5.99 7.13
C VAL A 14 -0.53 -7.37 7.02
N GLU A 15 -0.81 -8.07 5.92
CA GLU A 15 -0.25 -9.38 5.63
C GLU A 15 1.27 -9.27 5.34
N GLU A 16 2.02 -10.26 5.82
CA GLU A 16 3.45 -10.33 5.55
C GLU A 16 3.71 -10.79 4.11
N GLY A 17 4.63 -10.11 3.41
CA GLY A 17 4.95 -10.42 2.01
C GLY A 17 4.00 -9.79 0.99
N LYS A 18 2.90 -9.16 1.42
CA LYS A 18 2.07 -8.32 0.55
C LYS A 18 2.86 -7.07 0.14
N ARG A 19 2.71 -6.65 -1.12
CA ARG A 19 3.37 -5.44 -1.63
C ARG A 19 2.78 -4.22 -0.95
N LEU A 20 3.64 -3.28 -0.55
CA LEU A 20 3.23 -2.07 0.16
C LEU A 20 2.14 -1.28 -0.59
N VAL A 21 2.29 -1.09 -1.90
CA VAL A 21 1.31 -0.35 -2.72
C VAL A 21 -0.07 -1.00 -2.72
N LEU A 22 -0.14 -2.33 -2.75
CA LEU A 22 -1.40 -3.07 -2.68
C LEU A 22 -1.99 -3.05 -1.27
N ALA A 23 -1.15 -3.05 -0.24
CA ALA A 23 -1.61 -2.92 1.14
C ALA A 23 -2.23 -1.54 1.41
N ILE A 24 -1.65 -0.48 0.84
CA ILE A 24 -2.20 0.89 0.93
C ILE A 24 -3.58 0.97 0.26
N GLU A 25 -3.72 0.43 -0.95
CA GLU A 25 -4.99 0.49 -1.68
C GLU A 25 -6.05 -0.45 -1.07
N GLU A 26 -5.73 -1.74 -0.90
CA GLU A 26 -6.74 -2.76 -0.58
C GLU A 26 -7.07 -2.82 0.92
N ASP A 27 -6.07 -2.70 1.81
CA ASP A 27 -6.28 -2.88 3.25
C ASP A 27 -6.56 -1.56 3.97
N VAL A 28 -5.97 -0.46 3.48
CA VAL A 28 -6.11 0.88 4.07
C VAL A 28 -7.14 1.73 3.30
N SER A 29 -7.56 1.30 2.10
CA SER A 29 -8.52 2.03 1.25
C SER A 29 -8.06 3.45 0.91
N VAL A 30 -6.76 3.66 0.78
CA VAL A 30 -6.16 4.92 0.34
C VAL A 30 -5.91 4.83 -1.16
N GLU A 31 -6.50 5.75 -1.91
CA GLU A 31 -6.30 5.84 -3.35
C GLU A 31 -4.86 6.28 -3.64
N ILE A 32 -4.09 5.38 -4.23
CA ILE A 32 -2.72 5.59 -4.64
C ILE A 32 -2.57 5.12 -6.08
N MET A 33 -1.95 5.93 -6.93
CA MET A 33 -1.85 5.59 -8.35
C MET A 33 -0.73 4.58 -8.59
N HIS A 34 -1.04 3.36 -8.98
CA HIS A 34 -0.03 2.37 -9.40
C HIS A 34 -0.36 1.83 -10.79
N GLU A 35 -0.02 2.61 -11.82
CA GLU A 35 -0.25 2.24 -13.22
C GLU A 35 0.40 0.88 -13.58
N CYS A 36 1.52 0.54 -12.93
CA CYS A 36 2.19 -0.74 -13.14
C CYS A 36 1.78 -1.87 -12.17
N GLU A 37 0.73 -1.68 -11.37
CA GLU A 37 0.24 -2.68 -10.39
C GLU A 37 1.31 -3.14 -9.37
N GLY A 38 2.29 -2.26 -9.07
CA GLY A 38 3.39 -2.56 -8.14
C GLY A 38 4.48 -3.48 -8.70
N TYR A 39 4.67 -3.53 -10.02
CA TYR A 39 5.74 -4.28 -10.70
C TYR A 39 6.96 -3.43 -11.11
N ALA A 40 7.13 -2.25 -10.51
CA ALA A 40 8.27 -1.36 -10.73
C ALA A 40 8.48 -0.92 -12.20
N ARG A 41 7.39 -0.58 -12.90
CA ARG A 41 7.41 -0.05 -14.28
C ARG A 41 6.83 1.36 -14.42
N CYS A 42 6.45 2.00 -13.31
CA CYS A 42 5.97 3.39 -13.26
C CYS A 42 6.61 4.13 -12.08
N THR A 43 6.25 5.42 -11.91
CA THR A 43 6.73 6.30 -10.82
C THR A 43 5.58 7.03 -10.11
N THR A 44 4.38 6.46 -10.16
CA THR A 44 3.14 7.11 -9.70
C THR A 44 2.74 6.73 -8.28
N CYS A 45 3.37 5.68 -7.72
CA CYS A 45 3.11 5.13 -6.40
C CYS A 45 3.92 5.84 -5.31
#